data_AF-A0A3S4ZVH6-F1
#
_entry.id   AF-A0A3S4ZVH6-F1
#
_cell.length_a   1.000
_cell.length_b   1.000
_cell.length_c   1.000
_cell.angle_alpha   90.00
_cell.angle_beta   90.00
_cell.angle_gamma   90.00
#
_symmetry.space_group_name_H-M   'P 1'
#
loop_
_entity.id
_entity.type
_entity.pdbx_description
1 polymer ?
#
loop_
_entity_poly.entity_id
_entity_poly.type
_entity_poly.pdbx_seq_one_letter_code
_entity_poly.pdbx_strand_id
1 'polypeptide(L)' 'MNINDKIRRIRESKEWSQEQMAEKLNMSLNGYAKIERGETKLYLDKLEQIAQI' A
#
# COMPACT_ATOMS: atom_id res chain seq x y z
N MET A 1 14.94 -6.25 3.19
CA MET A 1 13.92 -5.31 2.69
C MET A 1 12.56 -5.93 2.97
N ASN A 2 11.75 -5.29 3.82
CA ASN A 2 10.47 -5.87 4.24
C ASN A 2 9.41 -5.66 3.15
N ILE A 3 8.30 -6.41 3.19
CA ILE A 3 7.23 -6.28 2.19
C ILE A 3 6.62 -4.87 2.17
N ASN A 4 6.54 -4.24 3.34
CA ASN A 4 6.02 -2.90 3.52
C ASN A 4 6.90 -1.85 2.81
N ASP A 5 8.23 -2.03 2.84
CA ASP A 5 9.17 -1.18 2.12
C ASP A 5 9.01 -1.33 0.60
N LYS A 6 8.71 -2.54 0.11
CA LYS A 6 8.44 -2.77 -1.32
C LYS A 6 7.19 -2.03 -1.76
N ILE A 7 6.11 -2.13 -0.98
CA ILE A 7 4.85 -1.44 -1.27
C ILE A 7 5.08 0.08 -1.34
N ARG A 8 5.80 0.65 -0.37
CA ARG A 8 6.17 2.07 -0.37
C ARG A 8 6.94 2.46 -1.63
N ARG A 9 7.97 1.68 -2.00
CA ARG A 9 8.77 1.95 -3.20
C ARG A 9 7.96 1.87 -4.49
N ILE A 10 7.03 0.93 -4.61
CA ILE A 10 6.13 0.84 -5.77
C ILE A 10 5.29 2.12 -5.88
N ARG A 11 4.69 2.56 -4.76
CA ARG A 11 3.90 3.80 -4.73
C ARG A 11 4.76 5.01 -5.12
N GLU A 12 5.94 5.16 -4.53
CA GLU A 12 6.86 6.26 -4.82
C GLU A 12 7.37 6.25 -6.27
N SER A 13 7.62 5.06 -6.84
CA SER A 13 8.03 4.92 -8.25
C SER A 13 6.95 5.38 -9.24
N LYS A 14 5.70 5.47 -8.79
CA LYS A 14 4.56 5.96 -9.56
C LYS A 14 4.16 7.38 -9.20
N GLU A 15 4.95 8.04 -8.35
CA GLU A 15 4.73 9.41 -7.88
C GLU A 15 3.36 9.62 -7.21
N TRP A 16 2.82 8.58 -6.57
CA TRP A 16 1.54 8.67 -5.89
C TRP A 16 1.68 9.05 -4.42
N SER A 17 0.76 9.89 -3.95
CA SER A 17 0.55 10.10 -2.53
C SER A 17 -0.07 8.85 -1.86
N GLN A 18 -0.01 8.79 -0.54
CA GLN A 18 -0.67 7.71 0.21
C GLN A 18 -2.19 7.75 0.02
N GLU A 19 -2.78 8.94 -0.12
CA GLU A 19 -4.20 9.16 -0.41
C GLU A 19 -4.57 8.57 -1.77
N GLN A 20 -3.81 8.90 -2.82
CA GLN A 20 -4.06 8.39 -4.17
C GLN A 20 -3.98 6.86 -4.24
N MET A 21 -3.00 6.26 -3.55
CA MET A 21 -2.88 4.81 -3.48
C MET A 21 -4.03 4.17 -2.68
N ALA A 22 -4.44 4.79 -1.57
CA ALA A 22 -5.55 4.32 -0.76
C ALA A 22 -6.88 4.39 -1.53
N GLU A 23 -7.11 5.44 -2.31
CA GLU A 23 -8.27 5.57 -3.20
C GLU A 23 -8.30 4.46 -4.25
N LYS A 24 -7.17 4.18 -4.91
CA LYS A 24 -7.06 3.09 -5.90
C LYS A 24 -7.31 1.70 -5.29
N LEU A 25 -6.93 1.51 -4.03
CA LEU A 25 -7.17 0.28 -3.26
C LEU A 25 -8.53 0.26 -2.56
N ASN A 26 -9.38 1.28 -2.77
CA ASN A 26 -10.66 1.46 -2.12
C ASN A 26 -10.59 1.26 -0.60
N MET A 27 -9.62 1.91 0.04
CA MET A 27 -9.37 1.83 1.48
C MET A 27 -9.07 3.20 2.09
N SER A 28 -9.07 3.28 3.43
CA SER A 28 -8.74 4.54 4.10
C SER A 28 -7.24 4.85 4.04
N LEU A 29 -6.89 6.14 3.94
CA LEU A 29 -5.52 6.64 4.05
C LEU A 29 -4.80 6.05 5.27
N ASN A 30 -5.44 6.11 6.44
CA ASN A 30 -4.88 5.58 7.68
C ASN A 30 -4.63 4.07 7.62
N GLY A 31 -5.52 3.32 6.96
CA GLY A 31 -5.32 1.89 6.73
C GLY A 31 -4.11 1.61 5.84
N TYR A 32 -3.96 2.35 4.75
CA TYR A 32 -2.82 2.22 3.84
C TYR A 32 -1.50 2.64 4.52
N ALA A 33 -1.51 3.72 5.29
CA ALA A 33 -0.33 4.18 6.02
C ALA A 33 0.14 3.14 7.07
N LYS A 34 -0.79 2.43 7.74
CA LYS A 34 -0.46 1.30 8.63
C LYS A 34 0.17 0.13 7.88
N ILE A 35 -0.25 -0.13 6.64
CA ILE A 35 0.38 -1.13 5.77
C ILE A 35 1.83 -0.73 5.51
N GLU A 36 2.13 0.51 5.12
CA GLU A 36 3.52 0.92 4.86
C GLU A 36 4.39 0.92 6.13
N ARG A 37 3.80 1.09 7.32
CA ARG A 37 4.51 1.01 8.60
C ARG A 37 4.63 -0.41 9.17
N GLY A 38 3.94 -1.39 8.58
CA GLY A 38 3.92 -2.77 9.10
C GLY A 38 3.07 -2.95 10.36
N GLU A 39 2.21 -1.99 10.69
CA GLU A 39 1.33 -1.99 11.88
C GLU A 39 0.05 -2.82 11.67
N THR A 40 -0.14 -3.38 10.49
CA THR A 40 -1.31 -4.21 10.15
C THR A 40 -0.88 -5.41 9.36
N LYS A 41 -1.51 -6.55 9.64
CA LYS A 41 -1.31 -7.77 8.89
C LYS A 41 -1.82 -7.56 7.45
N LEU A 42 -0.92 -7.65 6.48
CA LEU A 42 -1.26 -7.68 5.07
C LEU A 42 -1.96 -9.00 4.76
N TYR A 43 -3.17 -8.91 4.22
CA TYR A 43 -3.90 -10.05 3.70
C TYR A 43 -3.56 -10.25 2.21
N LEU A 44 -3.62 -11.50 1.74
CA LEU A 44 -3.21 -11.86 0.38
C LEU A 44 -4.02 -11.12 -0.68
N ASP A 45 -5.33 -10.95 -0.46
CA ASP A 45 -6.23 -10.18 -1.32
C ASP A 45 -5.78 -8.72 -1.52
N LYS A 46 -5.22 -8.08 -0.48
CA LYS A 46 -4.68 -6.71 -0.59
C LYS A 46 -3.37 -6.68 -1.35
N LEU A 47 -2.53 -7.70 -1.18
CA LEU A 47 -1.30 -7.84 -1.94
C LEU A 47 -1.59 -8.04 -3.44
N GLU A 48 -2.60 -8.84 -3.77
CA GLU A 48 -3.05 -9.02 -5.16
C GLU A 48 -3.53 -7.71 -5.75
N GLN A 49 -4.35 -6.92 -5.03
CA GLN A 49 -4.79 -5.61 -5.50
C GLN A 49 -3.62 -4.64 -5.71
N ILE A 50 -2.67 -4.58 -4.77
CA ILE A 50 -1.47 -3.75 -4.90
C ILE A 50 -0.63 -4.16 -6.12
N ALA A 51 -0.59 -5.46 -6.46
CA ALA A 51 0.16 -5.97 -7.60
C ALA A 51 -0.51 -5.71 -8.97
N GLN A 52 -1.84 -5.48 -8.99
CA GLN A 52 -2.59 -5.16 -10.22
C GLN A 52 -2.60 -3.66 -10.55
N ILE A 53 -2.24 -2.83 -9.59
CA ILE A 53 -2.10 -1.39 -9.77
C ILE A 53 -0.75 -1.12 -10.43
#